data_AF-A0A4P6VY41-F1
#
_entry.id   AF-A0A4P6VY41-F1
#
_cell.length_a   1.000
_cell.length_b   1.000
_cell.length_c   1.000
_cell.angle_alpha   90.00
_cell.angle_beta   90.00
_cell.angle_gamma   90.00
#
_symmetry.space_group_name_H-M   'P 1'
#
loop_
_entity.id
_entity.type
_entity.pdbx_description
1 polymer ?
#
loop_
_entity_poly.entity_id
_entity_poly.type
_entity_poly.pdbx_seq_one_letter_code
_entity_poly.pdbx_strand_id
1 'polypeptide(L)'
;MKNTKILTYILLINMIFLTISCTNTDSTLNKGSSVLIANDSIIRFSFSLNQEHETIINKYAIEHCKHINKKAVRGNQQCDGSACEIAYFCE
;
A
#
# COMPACT_ATOMS: atom_id res chain seq x y z
N MET A 1 44.29 -4.19 9.29
CA MET A 1 42.88 -4.45 9.67
C MET A 1 42.09 -3.14 9.74
N LYS A 2 41.51 -2.66 8.63
CA LYS A 2 40.73 -1.40 8.63
C LYS A 2 39.59 -1.33 7.60
N ASN A 3 39.16 -2.46 7.03
CA ASN A 3 38.19 -2.49 5.92
C ASN A 3 36.83 -3.14 6.28
N THR A 4 36.71 -3.79 7.44
CA THR A 4 35.48 -4.50 7.82
C THR A 4 34.38 -3.56 8.32
N LYS A 5 34.75 -2.42 8.92
CA LYS A 5 33.77 -1.45 9.47
C LYS A 5 33.01 -0.68 8.40
N ILE A 6 33.62 -0.42 7.25
CA ILE A 6 33.01 0.33 6.14
C ILE A 6 31.95 -0.52 5.44
N LEU A 7 32.24 -1.81 5.22
CA LEU A 7 31.29 -2.74 4.60
C LEU A 7 30.04 -2.94 5.47
N THR A 8 30.22 -2.95 6.80
CA THR A 8 29.11 -3.06 7.76
C THR A 8 28.26 -1.79 7.77
N TYR A 9 28.87 -0.61 7.61
CA TYR A 9 28.17 0.67 7.50
C TYR A 9 27.32 0.76 6.22
N ILE A 10 27.81 0.25 5.09
CA ILE A 10 27.08 0.25 3.81
C ILE A 10 25.90 -0.75 3.84
N LEU A 11 26.04 -1.88 4.55
CA LEU A 11 24.94 -2.82 4.78
C LEU A 11 23.87 -2.24 5.71
N LEU A 12 24.27 -1.49 6.74
CA LEU A 12 23.33 -0.80 7.64
C LEU A 12 22.58 0.33 6.91
N ILE A 13 23.24 1.06 6.01
CA ILE A 13 22.58 2.10 5.21
C ILE A 13 21.56 1.50 4.22
N ASN A 14 21.85 0.34 3.61
CA ASN A 14 20.88 -0.36 2.77
C ASN A 14 19.70 -0.96 3.55
N MET A 15 19.84 -1.20 4.85
CA MET A 15 18.75 -1.65 5.73
C MET A 15 17.88 -0.49 6.26
N ILE A 16 18.35 0.76 6.16
CA ILE A 16 17.59 1.96 6.56
C ILE A 16 16.69 2.48 5.42
N PHE A 17 16.86 1.97 4.20
CA PHE A 17 15.92 2.17 3.08
C PHE A 17 14.76 1.17 3.05
N LEU A 18 14.55 0.39 4.12
CA LEU A 18 13.20 -0.04 4.45
C LEU A 18 12.47 1.19 4.98
N THR A 19 12.05 2.00 4.01
CA THR A 19 11.03 3.03 4.11
C THR A 19 9.88 2.47 4.94
N ILE A 20 9.95 2.72 6.24
CA ILE A 20 8.77 3.00 7.05
C ILE A 20 8.24 4.33 6.48
N SER A 21 7.69 4.24 5.27
CA SER A 21 6.61 5.11 4.86
C SER A 21 5.47 4.69 5.76
N CYS A 22 5.46 5.23 6.99
CA CYS A 22 4.21 5.51 7.67
C CYS A 22 3.45 6.49 6.77
N THR A 23 2.85 5.98 5.69
CA THR A 23 1.73 6.65 5.08
C THR A 23 0.68 6.66 6.19
N ASN A 24 0.48 7.83 6.80
CA ASN A 24 -0.58 8.07 7.78
C ASN A 24 -1.81 7.24 7.39
N THR A 25 -2.13 6.21 8.16
CA THR A 25 -3.27 5.31 7.93
C THR A 25 -4.62 6.00 8.24
N ASP A 26 -4.64 7.33 8.34
CA ASP A 26 -5.81 8.16 8.57
C ASP A 26 -6.37 8.78 7.28
N SER A 27 -6.20 8.13 6.12
CA SER A 27 -6.90 8.52 4.90
C SER A 27 -8.23 7.77 4.82
N THR A 28 -9.25 8.34 5.47
CA THR A 28 -10.62 8.07 5.03
C THR A 28 -10.72 8.53 3.58
N LEU A 29 -10.79 7.58 2.62
CA LEU A 29 -10.86 7.90 1.19
C LEU A 29 -12.14 8.67 0.87
N ASN A 30 -13.24 8.30 1.53
CA ASN A 30 -14.55 8.95 1.55
C ASN A 30 -15.43 8.30 2.65
N LYS A 31 -16.62 8.86 2.95
CA LYS A 31 -17.57 8.31 3.94
C LYS A 31 -17.94 6.84 3.66
N GLY A 32 -17.16 5.90 4.20
CA GLY A 32 -17.39 4.46 4.09
C GLY A 32 -16.31 3.67 3.33
N SER A 33 -15.15 4.27 3.01
CA SER A 33 -13.96 3.56 2.53
C SER A 33 -12.71 3.96 3.32
N SER A 34 -11.89 2.99 3.69
CA SER A 34 -10.68 3.18 4.50
C SER A 34 -9.52 2.35 3.96
N VAL A 35 -8.30 2.90 4.02
CA VAL A 35 -7.08 2.12 3.77
C VAL A 35 -6.76 1.29 5.00
N LEU A 36 -6.66 -0.03 4.83
CA LEU A 36 -6.25 -0.95 5.89
C LEU A 36 -4.74 -1.14 5.93
N ILE A 37 -4.11 -1.23 4.75
CA ILE A 37 -2.68 -1.51 4.58
C ILE A 37 -2.20 -0.72 3.36
N ALA A 38 -1.05 -0.08 3.43
CA ALA A 38 -0.36 0.49 2.27
C ALA A 38 1.15 0.35 2.44
N ASN A 39 1.82 -0.28 1.48
CA ASN A 39 3.27 -0.35 1.36
C ASN A 39 3.69 -0.53 -0.12
N ASP A 40 4.99 -0.64 -0.40
CA ASP A 40 5.51 -0.71 -1.77
C ASP A 40 5.13 -1.98 -2.57
N SER A 41 4.51 -2.96 -1.92
CA SER A 41 4.07 -4.22 -2.55
C SER A 41 2.56 -4.36 -2.63
N ILE A 42 1.82 -3.78 -1.68
CA ILE A 42 0.38 -3.98 -1.55
C ILE A 42 -0.30 -2.74 -0.96
N ILE A 43 -1.51 -2.47 -1.44
CA ILE A 43 -2.47 -1.58 -0.81
C ILE A 43 -3.81 -2.29 -0.65
N ARG A 44 -4.42 -2.21 0.54
CA ARG A 44 -5.67 -2.88 0.90
C ARG A 44 -6.67 -1.87 1.42
N PHE A 45 -7.92 -2.01 1.00
CA PHE A 45 -9.02 -1.15 1.37
C PHE A 45 -10.12 -1.96 2.03
N SER A 46 -10.86 -1.31 2.93
CA SER A 46 -12.18 -1.73 3.41
C SER A 46 -13.21 -0.72 2.91
N PHE A 47 -14.37 -1.17 2.46
CA PHE A 47 -15.41 -0.31 1.91
C PHE A 47 -16.81 -0.92 2.02
N SER A 48 -17.85 -0.09 2.05
CA SER A 48 -19.23 -0.57 1.89
C SER A 48 -19.58 -0.78 0.41
N LEU A 49 -20.45 -1.77 0.12
CA LEU A 49 -20.93 -2.10 -1.24
C LEU A 49 -21.74 -0.95 -1.86
N ASN A 50 -21.03 0.02 -2.46
CA ASN A 50 -21.60 0.98 -3.40
C ASN A 50 -20.64 1.13 -4.59
N GLN A 51 -21.16 1.45 -5.78
CA GLN A 51 -20.34 1.56 -7.00
C GLN A 51 -19.37 2.75 -6.97
N GLU A 52 -19.69 3.80 -6.20
CA GLU A 52 -18.85 4.99 -6.08
C GLU A 52 -17.50 4.67 -5.40
N HIS A 53 -17.52 3.82 -4.38
CA HIS A 53 -16.33 3.40 -3.64
C HIS A 53 -15.34 2.62 -4.51
N GLU A 54 -15.81 1.73 -5.38
CA GLU A 54 -14.90 0.94 -6.25
C GLU A 54 -14.08 1.82 -7.19
N THR A 55 -14.69 2.87 -7.76
CA THR A 55 -13.98 3.78 -8.67
C THR A 55 -12.89 4.56 -7.92
N ILE A 56 -13.21 5.06 -6.73
CA ILE A 56 -12.27 5.80 -5.89
C ILE A 56 -11.13 4.88 -5.44
N ILE A 57 -11.44 3.67 -4.99
CA ILE A 57 -10.45 2.66 -4.57
C ILE A 57 -9.49 2.32 -5.70
N ASN A 58 -10.03 2.04 -6.91
CA ASN A 58 -9.20 1.78 -8.09
C ASN A 58 -8.25 2.95 -8.38
N LYS A 59 -8.74 4.19 -8.32
CA LYS A 59 -7.91 5.38 -8.55
C LYS A 59 -6.77 5.48 -7.52
N TYR A 60 -7.07 5.33 -6.24
CA TYR A 60 -6.06 5.38 -5.18
C TYR A 60 -5.02 4.26 -5.31
N ALA A 61 -5.46 3.05 -5.66
CA ALA A 61 -4.54 1.94 -5.89
C ALA A 61 -3.57 2.22 -7.05
N ILE A 62 -4.08 2.78 -8.16
CA ILE A 62 -3.27 3.16 -9.32
C ILE A 62 -2.27 4.26 -8.94
N GLU A 63 -2.71 5.31 -8.24
CA GLU A 63 -1.84 6.40 -7.82
C GLU A 63 -0.74 5.90 -6.87
N HIS A 64 -1.10 5.05 -5.90
CA HIS A 64 -0.17 4.41 -4.98
C HIS A 64 0.93 3.63 -5.70
N CYS A 65 0.57 2.68 -6.58
CA CYS A 65 1.57 1.89 -7.30
C CYS A 65 2.37 2.71 -8.31
N LYS A 66 1.77 3.76 -8.90
CA LYS A 66 2.45 4.65 -9.84
C LYS A 66 3.60 5.41 -9.17
N HIS A 67 3.50 5.78 -7.89
CA HIS A 67 4.58 6.46 -7.17
C HIS A 67 5.89 5.65 -7.11
N ILE A 68 5.79 4.32 -7.23
CA ILE A 68 6.93 3.41 -7.26
C ILE A 68 7.16 2.80 -8.66
N ASN A 69 6.63 3.42 -9.71
CA ASN A 69 6.73 2.99 -11.11
C ASN A 69 6.21 1.57 -11.39
N LYS A 70 5.20 1.14 -10.64
CA LYS A 70 4.55 -0.15 -10.81
C LYS A 70 3.10 -0.01 -11.24
N LYS A 71 2.52 -1.09 -11.77
CA LYS A 71 1.11 -1.19 -12.10
C LYS A 71 0.34 -1.75 -10.90
N ALA A 72 -0.87 -1.24 -10.70
CA ALA A 72 -1.80 -1.82 -9.73
C ALA A 72 -2.49 -3.05 -10.35
N VAL A 73 -2.29 -4.22 -9.74
CA VAL A 73 -2.93 -5.48 -10.10
C VAL A 73 -4.00 -5.77 -9.06
N ARG A 74 -5.27 -5.81 -9.49
CA ARG A 74 -6.41 -6.07 -8.61
C ARG A 74 -6.37 -7.51 -8.10
N GLY A 75 -6.38 -7.68 -6.79
CA GLY A 75 -6.52 -8.96 -6.13
C GLY A 75 -7.97 -9.39 -5.94
N ASN A 76 -8.17 -10.38 -5.07
CA ASN A 76 -9.51 -10.87 -4.73
C ASN A 76 -10.20 -9.91 -3.77
N GLN A 77 -11.47 -9.64 -4.06
CA GLN A 77 -12.38 -8.95 -3.16
C GLN A 77 -13.07 -9.97 -2.26
N GLN A 78 -13.18 -9.67 -0.98
CA GLN A 78 -13.90 -10.48 0.00
C GLN A 78 -14.93 -9.60 0.69
N CYS A 79 -16.14 -10.10 0.92
CA CYS A 79 -17.19 -9.34 1.58
C CYS A 79 -17.79 -10.12 2.73
N ASP A 80 -18.00 -9.44 3.85
CA ASP A 80 -18.73 -9.92 5.03
C ASP A 80 -19.89 -8.97 5.31
N GLY A 81 -21.11 -9.42 5.01
CA GLY A 81 -22.31 -8.59 5.07
C GLY A 81 -22.23 -7.37 4.15
N SER A 82 -22.30 -6.17 4.73
CA SER A 82 -22.29 -4.90 4.00
C SER A 82 -20.89 -4.29 3.81
N ALA A 83 -19.84 -4.93 4.33
CA ALA A 83 -18.46 -4.48 4.23
C ALA A 83 -17.65 -5.43 3.33
N CYS A 84 -16.79 -4.85 2.50
CA CYS A 84 -15.89 -5.57 1.63
C CYS A 84 -14.46 -5.10 1.84
N GLU A 85 -13.52 -6.02 1.64
CA GLU A 85 -12.10 -5.74 1.53
C GLU A 85 -11.59 -6.08 0.14
N ILE A 86 -10.65 -5.29 -0.34
CA ILE A 86 -9.94 -5.56 -1.59
C ILE A 86 -8.49 -5.16 -1.49
N ALA A 87 -7.62 -6.00 -2.05
CA ALA A 87 -6.19 -5.71 -2.17
C ALA A 87 -5.81 -5.42 -3.63
N TYR A 88 -4.79 -4.58 -3.79
CA TYR A 88 -4.09 -4.35 -5.04
C TYR A 88 -2.60 -4.58 -4.81
N PHE A 89 -1.97 -5.35 -5.69
CA PHE A 89 -0.54 -5.59 -5.68
C PHE A 89 0.14 -4.61 -6.62
N CYS A 90 1.28 -4.07 -6.20
CA CYS A 90 2.09 -3.22 -7.06
C CYS A 90 3.16 -4.06 -7.73
N GLU A 91 3.02 -4.26 -9.05
CA GLU A 91 3.88 -5.10 -9.90
C GLU A 91 4.50 -4.33 -11.07
#